data_AF-A0A7X7FQL6-F1
#
_entry.id   AF-A0A7X7FQL6-F1
#
_cell.length_a   1.000
_cell.length_b   1.000
_cell.length_c   1.000
_cell.angle_alpha   90.00
_cell.angle_beta   90.00
_cell.angle_gamma   90.00
#
_symmetry.space_group_name_H-M   'P 1'
#
loop_
_entity.id
_entity.type
_entity.pdbx_description
1 polymer ?
#
loop_
_entity_poly.entity_id
_entity_poly.type
_entity_poly.pdbx_seq_one_letter_code
_entity_poly.pdbx_strand_id
1 'polypeptide(L)'
;MDIPRIFNITESAHRIHNPFTPEKLATLGAALRLEKGTRVLDLGSGSGEMLCTWARDHGITGTGIDLSQLFTEQAKLRAVELGVADQV
;
A
#
# COMPACT_ATOMS: atom_id res chain seq x y z
N MET A 1 -0.46 2.41 -20.38
CA MET A 1 -1.92 2.30 -20.21
C MET A 1 -2.22 2.68 -18.77
N ASP A 2 -3.37 3.31 -18.51
CA ASP A 2 -3.77 3.81 -17.18
C ASP A 2 -5.24 3.46 -16.93
N ILE A 3 -5.71 3.57 -15.69
CA ILE A 3 -7.10 3.37 -15.32
C ILE A 3 -7.98 4.53 -15.82
N PRO A 4 -9.31 4.34 -15.96
CA PRO A 4 -10.21 5.43 -16.34
C PRO A 4 -10.08 6.63 -15.40
N ARG A 5 -9.89 7.83 -15.97
CA ARG A 5 -9.59 9.07 -15.24
C ARG A 5 -10.57 9.39 -14.10
N ILE A 6 -11.83 8.94 -14.20
CA ILE A 6 -12.84 9.15 -13.16
C ILE A 6 -12.40 8.57 -11.79
N PHE A 7 -11.68 7.46 -11.79
CA PHE A 7 -11.14 6.85 -10.56
C PHE A 7 -9.99 7.67 -9.99
N ASN A 8 -9.05 8.08 -10.85
CA ASN A 8 -7.96 8.98 -10.42
C ASN A 8 -8.49 10.28 -9.81
N ILE A 9 -9.59 10.84 -10.32
CA ILE A 9 -10.22 12.03 -9.73
C ILE A 9 -10.91 11.70 -8.41
N THR A 10 -11.85 10.75 -8.43
CA THR A 10 -12.74 10.45 -7.29
C THR A 10 -11.94 9.92 -6.10
N GLU A 11 -10.89 9.15 -6.37
CA GLU A 11 -10.12 8.46 -5.34
C GLU A 11 -8.76 9.12 -5.07
N SER A 12 -8.46 10.27 -5.68
CA SER A 12 -7.18 10.98 -5.53
C SER A 12 -6.72 11.22 -4.09
N ALA A 13 -7.64 11.34 -3.15
CA ALA A 13 -7.35 11.58 -1.73
C ALA A 13 -7.37 10.30 -0.86
N HIS A 14 -7.65 9.13 -1.44
CA HIS A 14 -7.72 7.88 -0.69
C HIS A 14 -6.32 7.28 -0.52
N ARG A 15 -6.00 6.86 0.71
CA ARG A 15 -4.88 5.96 0.97
C ARG A 15 -5.28 4.49 0.77
N ILE A 16 -6.55 4.17 1.03
CA ILE A 16 -7.13 2.83 0.93
C ILE A 16 -8.32 2.91 -0.02
N HIS A 17 -8.24 2.22 -1.16
CA HIS A 17 -9.24 2.21 -2.24
C HIS A 17 -10.37 1.18 -2.02
N ASN A 18 -10.56 0.77 -0.76
CA ASN A 18 -11.47 -0.28 -0.34
C ASN A 18 -12.21 0.17 0.92
N PRO A 19 -13.35 -0.46 1.26
CA PRO A 19 -14.11 -0.16 2.49
C PRO A 19 -13.40 -0.68 3.75
N PHE A 20 -12.15 -0.29 3.95
CA PHE A 20 -11.29 -0.60 5.08
C PHE A 20 -10.86 0.71 5.74
N THR A 21 -10.94 0.74 7.07
CA THR A 21 -10.30 1.79 7.86
C THR A 21 -8.83 1.43 8.10
N PRO A 22 -7.97 2.39 8.45
CA PRO A 22 -6.59 2.11 8.84
C PRO A 22 -6.49 1.06 9.96
N GLU A 23 -7.39 1.10 10.94
CA GLU A 23 -7.42 0.15 12.06
C GLU A 23 -7.77 -1.27 11.60
N LYS A 24 -8.67 -1.42 10.63
CA LYS A 24 -8.97 -2.73 10.03
C LYS A 24 -7.75 -3.29 9.29
N LEU A 25 -7.01 -2.44 8.57
CA LEU A 25 -5.81 -2.85 7.85
C LEU A 25 -4.66 -3.24 8.80
N ALA A 26 -4.48 -2.50 9.89
CA ALA A 26 -3.54 -2.85 10.95
C ALA A 26 -3.93 -4.15 11.68
N THR A 27 -5.23 -4.32 11.98
CA THR A 27 -5.76 -5.56 12.57
C THR A 27 -5.49 -6.76 11.68
N LEU A 28 -5.65 -6.62 10.36
CA LEU A 28 -5.33 -7.67 9.40
C LEU A 28 -3.84 -8.05 9.44
N GLY A 29 -2.93 -7.07 9.41
CA GLY A 29 -1.49 -7.31 9.50
C GLY A 29 -1.09 -8.09 10.76
N ALA A 30 -1.64 -7.70 11.91
CA ALA A 30 -1.42 -8.41 13.18
C ALA A 30 -2.01 -9.83 13.17
N ALA A 31 -3.21 -10.01 12.61
CA ALA A 31 -3.87 -11.31 12.54
C ALA A 31 -3.10 -12.33 11.69
N LEU A 32 -2.38 -11.86 10.67
CA LEU A 32 -1.54 -12.68 9.80
C LEU A 32 -0.23 -13.14 10.46
N ARG A 33 0.12 -12.59 11.63
CA ARG A 33 1.33 -12.94 12.38
C ARG A 33 2.60 -12.83 11.53
N LEU A 34 2.68 -11.74 10.74
CA LEU A 34 3.80 -11.48 9.85
C LEU A 34 5.10 -11.37 10.64
N GLU A 35 6.10 -12.15 10.25
CA GLU A 35 7.45 -12.07 10.81
C GLU A 35 8.28 -11.04 10.03
N LYS A 36 9.25 -10.41 10.71
CA LYS A 36 10.21 -9.51 10.06
C LYS A 36 10.91 -10.23 8.90
N GLY A 37 10.93 -9.61 7.73
CA GLY A 37 11.49 -10.16 6.50
C GLY A 37 10.52 -11.04 5.69
N THR A 38 9.27 -11.21 6.13
CA THR A 38 8.23 -11.81 5.29
C THR A 38 8.12 -11.04 3.98
N ARG A 39 7.98 -11.75 2.84
CA ARG A 39 7.87 -11.14 1.52
C ARG A 39 6.42 -11.14 1.05
N VAL A 40 5.92 -9.98 0.65
CA VAL A 40 4.52 -9.79 0.19
C VAL A 40 4.51 -9.32 -1.26
N LEU A 41 3.71 -9.98 -2.10
CA LEU A 41 3.36 -9.50 -3.44
C LEU A 41 1.92 -8.98 -3.40
N ASP A 42 1.72 -7.73 -3.79
CA ASP A 42 0.40 -7.10 -3.83
C ASP A 42 0.05 -6.67 -5.26
N LEU A 43 -0.97 -7.29 -5.85
CA LEU A 43 -1.42 -7.05 -7.23
C LEU A 43 -2.72 -6.25 -7.19
N GLY A 44 -2.69 -5.02 -7.72
CA GLY A 44 -3.72 -4.02 -7.49
C GLY A 44 -3.48 -3.28 -6.17
N SER A 45 -2.23 -2.91 -5.90
CA SER A 45 -1.79 -2.37 -4.61
C SER A 45 -2.32 -0.96 -4.29
N GLY A 46 -2.96 -0.29 -5.25
CA GLY A 46 -3.44 1.08 -5.13
C GLY A 46 -2.33 2.02 -4.65
N SER A 47 -2.68 2.91 -3.72
CA SER A 47 -1.75 3.86 -3.12
C SER A 47 -0.77 3.26 -2.09
N GLY A 48 -0.65 1.92 -2.04
CA GLY A 48 0.41 1.22 -1.33
C GLY A 48 0.30 1.22 0.21
N GLU A 49 -0.83 1.65 0.79
CA GLU A 49 -0.95 1.81 2.25
C GLU A 49 -0.72 0.50 3.02
N MET A 50 -1.16 -0.64 2.48
CA MET A 50 -0.94 -1.95 3.10
C MET A 50 0.55 -2.28 3.21
N LEU A 51 1.27 -2.28 2.08
CA LEU A 51 2.70 -2.56 2.05
C LEU A 51 3.49 -1.57 2.91
N CYS A 52 3.21 -0.27 2.80
CA CYS A 52 3.94 0.76 3.56
C CYS A 52 3.73 0.62 5.07
N THR A 53 2.48 0.43 5.52
CA THR A 53 2.19 0.31 6.96
C THR A 53 2.68 -1.02 7.53
N TRP A 54 2.58 -2.12 6.77
CA TRP A 54 3.07 -3.42 7.25
C TRP A 54 4.60 -3.51 7.22
N ALA A 55 5.27 -2.86 6.27
CA ALA A 55 6.73 -2.73 6.30
C ALA A 55 7.18 -1.97 7.56
N ARG A 56 6.51 -0.87 7.89
CA ARG A 56 6.78 -0.10 9.10
C ARG A 56 6.51 -0.89 10.39
N ASP A 57 5.35 -1.53 10.49
CA ASP A 57 4.84 -2.09 11.74
C ASP A 57 5.29 -3.55 11.98
N HIS A 58 5.52 -4.31 10.92
CA HIS A 58 5.87 -5.73 10.97
C HIS A 58 7.24 -6.05 10.33
N GLY A 59 7.89 -5.08 9.68
CA GLY A 59 9.20 -5.25 9.06
C GLY A 59 9.20 -6.21 7.86
N ILE A 60 8.08 -6.29 7.13
CA ILE A 60 7.99 -7.06 5.88
C ILE A 60 8.71 -6.34 4.75
N THR A 61 9.07 -7.08 3.70
CA THR A 61 9.45 -6.51 2.41
C THR A 61 8.40 -6.89 1.37
N GLY A 62 8.33 -6.15 0.27
CA GLY A 62 7.31 -6.46 -0.72
C GLY A 62 7.47 -5.78 -2.05
N THR A 63 6.51 -6.06 -2.92
CA THR A 63 6.39 -5.43 -4.23
C THR A 63 4.92 -5.19 -4.52
N GLY A 64 4.58 -3.92 -4.74
CA GLY A 64 3.25 -3.50 -5.18
C GLY A 64 3.23 -3.29 -6.68
N ILE A 65 2.22 -3.85 -7.36
CA ILE A 65 1.95 -3.62 -8.78
C ILE A 65 0.57 -3.02 -8.90
N ASP A 66 0.47 -1.82 -9.49
CA ASP A 66 -0.79 -1.18 -9.80
C ASP A 66 -0.82 -0.66 -11.24
N LEU A 67 -2.02 -0.59 -11.81
CA LEU A 67 -2.21 -0.07 -13.17
C LEU A 67 -2.27 1.46 -13.18
N SER A 68 -2.66 2.09 -12.06
CA SER A 68 -2.74 3.54 -11.93
C SER A 68 -1.36 4.15 -11.75
N GLN A 69 -1.01 5.06 -12.65
CA GLN A 69 0.20 5.86 -12.49
C GLN A 69 0.11 6.77 -11.26
N LEU A 70 -1.05 7.38 -11.02
CA LEU A 70 -1.28 8.25 -9.87
C LEU A 70 -1.09 7.48 -8.55
N PHE A 71 -1.73 6.33 -8.41
CA PHE A 71 -1.66 5.55 -7.18
C PHE A 71 -0.25 5.00 -6.95
N THR A 72 0.45 4.59 -8.01
CA THR A 72 1.85 4.16 -7.93
C THR A 72 2.77 5.28 -7.43
N GLU A 73 2.60 6.51 -7.90
CA GLU A 73 3.39 7.66 -7.40
C GLU A 73 3.04 7.99 -5.93
N GLN A 74 1.76 7.90 -5.56
CA GLN A 74 1.33 8.07 -4.17
C GLN A 74 1.92 7.00 -3.25
N ALA A 75 1.99 5.74 -3.70
CA ALA A 75 2.62 4.64 -2.97
C ALA A 75 4.10 4.90 -2.71
N LYS A 76 4.85 5.37 -3.73
CA LYS A 76 6.26 5.74 -3.58
C LYS A 76 6.45 6.86 -2.56
N LEU A 77 5.64 7.93 -2.66
CA LEU A 77 5.68 9.04 -1.71
C LEU A 77 5.35 8.58 -0.29
N ARG A 78 4.39 7.67 -0.15
CA ARG A 78 4.00 7.08 1.14
C ARG A 78 5.11 6.24 1.75
N ALA A 79 5.79 5.43 0.95
CA ALA A 79 6.94 4.65 1.41
C ALA A 79 8.08 5.55 1.89
N VAL A 80 8.34 6.68 1.19
CA VAL A 80 9.30 7.70 1.64
C VAL A 80 8.83 8.39 2.92
N GLU A 81 7.56 8.79 3.01
CA GLU A 81 6.96 9.44 4.19
C GLU A 81 7.12 8.57 5.45
N LEU A 82 6.94 7.25 5.31
CA LEU A 82 7.05 6.30 6.42
C LEU A 82 8.47 5.74 6.63
N GLY A 83 9.44 6.11 5.79
CA GLY A 83 10.82 5.65 5.90
C GLY A 83 11.04 4.17 5.58
N VAL A 84 10.25 3.62 4.64
CA VAL A 84 10.28 2.19 4.25
C VAL A 84 10.50 1.97 2.75
N ALA A 85 10.94 2.99 2.02
CA ALA A 85 11.16 2.95 0.57
C ALA A 85 12.25 1.96 0.12
N ASP A 86 13.06 1.44 1.04
CA ASP A 86 14.03 0.38 0.80
C ASP A 86 13.43 -1.03 0.94
N GLN A 87 12.20 -1.14 1.46
CA GLN A 87 11.52 -2.41 1.73
C GLN A 87 10.40 -2.73 0.73
N VAL A 88 9.76 -1.72 0.14
CA VAL A 88 8.53 -1.85 -0.69
C VAL A 88 8.53 -0.94 -1.90
#